data_AF-A0A2V6PSD9-F1
#
_entry.id   AF-A0A2V6PSD9-F1
#
_cell.length_a   1.000
_cell.length_b   1.000
_cell.length_c   1.000
_cell.angle_alpha   90.00
_cell.angle_beta   90.00
_cell.angle_gamma   90.00
#
_symmetry.space_group_name_H-M   'P 1'
#
loop_
_entity.id
_entity.type
_entity.pdbx_description
1 polymer ?
#
loop_
_entity_poly.entity_id
_entity_poly.type
_entity_poly.pdbx_seq_one_letter_code
_entity_poly.pdbx_strand_id
1 'polypeptide(L)'
;MSLQPLKCALTVLLGGLLVAAFAADIPEPARPAADNQEARDELQKIRDGISQLREENAKLKEENAQLRKENQQLRRLLAEKVEGNVTLTPTTNSVSGVQTNQVGAETEIQLTHWFTTSSGKRHNSRCRYFKTTEGRLCGPEEGKACKLCGG
;
A
#
# COMPACT_ATOMS: atom_id res chain seq x y z
N MET A 1 34.70 -82.30 -25.70
CA MET A 1 34.25 -81.02 -26.29
C MET A 1 34.29 -79.97 -25.18
N SER A 2 35.12 -78.93 -25.32
CA SER A 2 35.43 -77.98 -24.25
C SER A 2 34.30 -76.95 -24.09
N LEU A 3 33.67 -76.89 -22.92
CA LEU A 3 32.62 -75.92 -22.57
C LEU A 3 33.18 -74.55 -22.12
N GLN A 4 34.50 -74.36 -22.13
CA GLN A 4 35.13 -73.13 -21.66
C GLN A 4 34.77 -71.85 -22.44
N PRO A 5 34.67 -71.84 -23.79
CA PRO A 5 34.34 -70.60 -24.49
C PRO A 5 32.91 -70.14 -24.22
N LEU A 6 31.98 -71.07 -23.99
CA LEU A 6 30.58 -70.76 -23.72
C LEU A 6 30.39 -70.14 -22.32
N LYS A 7 31.18 -70.59 -21.34
CA LYS A 7 31.15 -70.04 -19.97
C LYS A 7 31.71 -68.62 -19.92
N CYS A 8 32.81 -68.34 -20.63
CA CYS A 8 33.38 -66.99 -20.73
C CYS A 8 32.39 -66.01 -21.40
N ALA A 9 31.72 -66.43 -22.46
CA ALA A 9 30.71 -65.61 -23.13
C ALA A 9 29.53 -65.25 -22.21
N LEU A 10 29.06 -66.22 -21.41
CA LEU A 10 27.97 -66.01 -20.46
C LEU A 10 28.37 -65.03 -19.34
N THR A 11 29.60 -65.13 -18.81
CA THR A 11 30.09 -64.21 -17.77
C THR A 11 30.26 -62.78 -18.28
N VAL A 12 30.67 -62.61 -19.54
CA VAL A 12 30.79 -61.28 -20.17
C VAL A 12 29.42 -60.68 -20.41
N LEU A 13 28.45 -61.49 -20.85
CA LEU A 13 27.05 -61.05 -21.02
C LEU A 13 26.40 -60.68 -19.69
N LEU A 14 26.52 -61.51 -18.66
CA LEU A 14 25.97 -61.20 -17.33
C LEU A 14 26.66 -59.97 -16.71
N GLY A 15 27.99 -59.87 -16.82
CA GLY A 15 28.74 -58.71 -16.34
C GLY A 15 28.36 -57.43 -17.07
N GLY A 16 28.18 -57.48 -18.39
CA GLY A 16 27.71 -56.35 -19.19
C GLY A 16 26.28 -55.93 -18.85
N LEU A 17 25.37 -56.89 -18.61
CA LEU A 17 24.00 -56.63 -18.14
C LEU A 17 23.97 -56.03 -16.73
N LEU A 18 24.85 -56.49 -15.83
CA LEU A 18 24.99 -55.91 -14.49
C LEU A 18 25.44 -54.45 -14.58
N VAL A 19 26.48 -54.16 -15.39
CA VAL A 19 27.00 -52.79 -15.59
C VAL A 19 25.95 -51.88 -16.26
N ALA A 20 25.16 -52.40 -17.20
CA ALA A 20 24.06 -51.65 -17.82
C ALA A 20 22.90 -51.37 -16.84
N ALA A 21 22.60 -52.31 -15.94
CA ALA A 21 21.58 -52.13 -14.90
C ALA A 21 22.01 -51.09 -13.84
N PHE A 22 23.29 -51.02 -13.49
CA PHE A 22 23.82 -50.01 -12.57
C PHE A 22 24.05 -48.64 -13.24
N ALA A 23 24.26 -48.59 -14.57
CA ALA A 23 24.36 -47.32 -15.30
C ALA A 23 23.00 -46.62 -15.53
N ALA A 24 21.89 -47.36 -15.42
CA ALA A 24 20.53 -46.83 -15.50
C ALA A 24 20.04 -46.17 -14.19
N ASP A 25 20.84 -46.23 -13.12
CA ASP A 25 20.53 -45.67 -11.79
C ASP A 25 21.46 -44.50 -11.43
N ILE A 26 21.88 -43.74 -12.44
CA ILE A 26 22.47 -42.42 -12.23
C ILE A 26 21.29 -41.47 -11.97
N PRO A 27 21.10 -40.94 -10.75
CA PRO A 27 20.05 -39.97 -10.52
C PRO A 27 20.26 -38.78 -11.46
N GLU A 28 19.22 -38.44 -12.22
CA GLU A 28 19.17 -37.25 -13.06
C GLU A 28 19.69 -36.04 -12.25
N PRO A 29 20.65 -35.25 -12.74
CA PRO A 29 21.12 -34.08 -12.00
C PRO A 29 19.91 -33.18 -11.76
N ALA A 30 19.55 -33.05 -10.50
CA ALA A 30 18.33 -32.39 -10.09
C ALA A 30 18.24 -31.01 -10.76
N ARG A 31 17.05 -30.63 -11.23
CA ARG A 31 16.75 -29.28 -11.76
C ARG A 31 16.42 -28.18 -10.71
N PRO A 32 16.71 -28.25 -9.39
CA PRO A 32 16.27 -27.23 -8.43
C PRO A 32 17.21 -26.02 -8.32
N ALA A 33 18.30 -25.95 -9.10
CA ALA A 33 19.24 -24.83 -9.01
C ALA A 33 18.71 -23.55 -9.69
N ALA A 34 17.97 -23.67 -10.79
CA ALA A 34 17.45 -22.52 -11.53
C ALA A 34 16.26 -21.87 -10.80
N ASP A 35 15.27 -22.66 -10.38
CA ASP A 35 14.09 -22.17 -9.64
C ASP A 35 14.49 -21.54 -8.30
N ASN A 36 15.49 -22.10 -7.62
CA ASN A 36 16.02 -21.56 -6.37
C ASN A 36 16.89 -20.30 -6.59
N GLN A 37 17.43 -20.11 -7.80
CA GLN A 37 18.13 -18.88 -8.16
C GLN A 37 17.16 -17.74 -8.47
N GLU A 38 16.10 -18.00 -9.23
CA GLU A 38 15.04 -17.02 -9.51
C GLU A 38 14.37 -16.54 -8.21
N ALA A 39 14.08 -17.47 -7.28
CA ALA A 39 13.55 -17.11 -5.96
C ALA A 39 14.50 -16.21 -5.15
N ARG A 40 15.82 -16.40 -5.28
CA ARG A 40 16.82 -15.54 -4.61
C ARG A 40 16.86 -14.15 -5.24
N ASP A 41 16.77 -14.07 -6.56
CA ASP A 41 16.79 -12.80 -7.29
C ASP A 41 15.54 -11.98 -6.97
N GLU A 42 14.36 -12.60 -6.89
CA GLU A 42 13.12 -11.94 -6.46
C GLU A 42 13.18 -11.49 -5.00
N LEU A 43 13.74 -12.30 -4.10
CA LEU A 43 13.96 -11.88 -2.71
C LEU A 43 14.92 -10.69 -2.60
N GLN A 44 15.95 -10.66 -3.45
CA GLN A 44 16.90 -9.54 -3.50
C GLN A 44 16.20 -8.26 -4.00
N LYS A 45 15.39 -8.36 -5.06
CA LYS A 45 14.61 -7.25 -5.59
C LYS A 45 13.60 -6.70 -4.57
N ILE A 46 12.92 -7.59 -3.83
CA ILE A 46 12.01 -7.20 -2.74
C ILE A 46 12.79 -6.46 -1.64
N ARG A 47 13.97 -6.95 -1.27
CA ARG A 47 14.83 -6.30 -0.27
C ARG A 47 15.24 -4.90 -0.70
N ASP A 48 15.66 -4.75 -1.95
CA ASP A 48 16.08 -3.47 -2.51
C ASP A 48 14.89 -2.48 -2.57
N GLY A 49 13.70 -2.96 -2.97
CA GLY A 49 12.47 -2.18 -2.92
C GLY A 49 12.08 -1.74 -1.51
N ILE A 50 12.23 -2.60 -0.49
CA ILE A 50 11.99 -2.24 0.91
C ILE A 50 12.97 -1.15 1.38
N SER A 51 14.25 -1.25 1.01
CA SER A 51 15.25 -0.23 1.32
C SER A 51 14.90 1.12 0.71
N GLN A 52 14.54 1.14 -0.58
CA GLN A 52 14.12 2.36 -1.27
C GLN A 52 12.87 2.98 -0.63
N LEU A 53 11.84 2.18 -0.36
CA LEU A 53 10.62 2.67 0.29
C LEU A 53 10.89 3.25 1.69
N ARG A 54 11.85 2.69 2.42
CA ARG A 54 12.25 3.22 3.73
C ARG A 54 12.94 4.58 3.59
N GLU A 55 13.80 4.74 2.60
CA GLU A 55 14.47 6.01 2.31
C GLU A 55 13.47 7.10 1.89
N GLU A 56 12.57 6.78 0.96
CA GLU A 56 11.50 7.70 0.54
C GLU A 56 10.60 8.10 1.72
N ASN A 57 10.23 7.16 2.58
CA ASN A 57 9.48 7.46 3.80
C ASN A 57 10.26 8.35 4.77
N ALA A 58 11.57 8.17 4.90
CA ALA A 58 12.39 9.03 5.74
C ALA A 58 12.43 10.46 5.19
N LYS A 59 12.62 10.61 3.88
CA LYS A 59 12.60 11.91 3.19
C LYS A 59 11.24 12.62 3.32
N LEU A 60 10.14 11.92 3.06
CA LEU A 60 8.80 12.48 3.18
C LEU A 60 8.46 12.90 4.62
N LYS A 61 8.98 12.18 5.62
CA LYS A 61 8.82 12.58 7.03
C LYS A 61 9.55 13.88 7.34
N GLU A 62 10.77 14.05 6.81
CA GLU A 62 11.53 15.28 6.99
C GLU A 62 10.84 16.47 6.31
N GLU A 63 10.41 16.31 5.06
CA GLU A 63 9.66 17.34 4.32
C GLU A 63 8.37 17.73 5.05
N ASN A 64 7.61 16.75 5.56
CA ASN A 64 6.42 17.03 6.37
C ASN A 64 6.74 17.78 7.67
N ALA A 65 7.85 17.43 8.34
CA ALA A 65 8.28 18.12 9.54
C ALA A 65 8.64 19.58 9.24
N GLN A 66 9.30 19.84 8.11
CA GLN A 66 9.63 21.18 7.65
C GLN A 66 8.38 21.99 7.28
N LEU A 67 7.49 21.44 6.46
CA LEU A 67 6.24 22.12 6.07
C LEU A 67 5.35 22.44 7.27
N ARG A 68 5.35 21.60 8.31
CA ARG A 68 4.64 21.88 9.57
C ARG A 68 5.24 23.07 10.31
N LYS A 69 6.57 23.19 10.37
CA LYS A 69 7.25 24.34 10.97
C LYS A 69 6.93 25.63 10.20
N GLU A 70 7.01 25.59 8.88
CA GLU A 70 6.70 26.74 8.01
C GLU A 70 5.23 27.17 8.18
N ASN A 71 4.29 26.23 8.15
CA ASN A 71 2.88 26.53 8.41
C ASN A 71 2.63 27.13 9.80
N GLN A 72 3.33 26.62 10.82
CA GLN A 72 3.24 27.19 12.17
C GLN A 72 3.77 28.63 12.21
N GLN A 73 4.88 28.91 11.53
CA GLN A 73 5.45 30.26 11.42
C GLN A 73 4.52 31.21 10.68
N LEU A 74 3.97 30.80 9.54
CA LEU A 74 3.01 31.60 8.77
C LEU A 74 1.77 31.93 9.61
N ARG A 75 1.22 30.95 10.34
CA ARG A 75 0.10 31.19 11.26
C ARG A 75 0.45 32.20 12.36
N ARG A 76 1.68 32.18 12.88
CA ARG A 76 2.16 33.17 13.86
C ARG A 76 2.26 34.57 13.24
N LEU A 77 2.87 34.70 12.07
CA LEU A 77 3.01 35.99 11.38
C LEU A 77 1.65 36.59 11.00
N LEU A 78 0.69 35.74 10.60
CA LEU A 78 -0.67 36.18 10.34
C LEU A 78 -1.37 36.65 11.61
N ALA A 79 -1.21 35.95 12.73
CA ALA A 79 -1.75 36.39 14.02
C ALA A 79 -1.17 37.75 14.44
N GLU A 80 0.16 37.91 14.35
CA GLU A 80 0.85 39.18 14.66
C GLU A 80 0.39 40.33 13.73
N LYS A 81 0.25 40.08 12.43
CA LYS A 81 -0.26 41.08 11.48
C LYS A 81 -1.72 41.46 11.75
N VAL A 82 -2.54 40.52 12.22
CA VAL A 82 -3.92 40.79 12.65
C VAL A 82 -3.92 41.66 13.91
N GLU A 83 -3.06 41.38 14.89
CA GLU A 83 -2.94 42.17 16.12
C GLU A 83 -2.42 43.60 15.86
N GLY A 84 -1.52 43.79 14.89
CA GLY A 84 -1.03 45.12 14.48
C GLY A 84 -2.05 46.01 13.75
N ASN A 85 -3.21 45.46 13.35
CA ASN A 85 -4.26 46.19 12.63
C ASN A 85 -5.50 46.50 13.51
N VAL A 86 -5.48 46.18 14.81
CA VAL A 86 -6.64 46.37 15.70
C VAL A 86 -6.38 47.51 16.69
N THR A 87 -6.62 48.74 16.24
CA THR A 87 -6.96 49.84 17.15
C THR A 87 -8.46 49.77 17.46
N LEU A 88 -8.76 49.40 18.71
CA LEU A 88 -9.98 49.67 19.49
C LEU A 88 -11.35 49.42 18.82
N THR A 89 -11.97 48.28 19.13
CA THR A 89 -13.38 48.23 19.59
C THR A 89 -13.59 47.01 20.52
N PRO A 90 -14.03 47.19 21.77
CA PRO A 90 -14.53 46.09 22.59
C PRO A 90 -16.04 46.01 22.38
N THR A 91 -16.50 45.07 21.56
CA THR A 91 -17.90 44.63 21.64
C THR A 91 -17.88 43.15 21.90
N THR A 92 -18.25 42.81 23.13
CA THR A 92 -18.54 41.47 23.58
C THR A 92 -19.62 40.89 22.67
N ASN A 93 -19.30 39.87 21.90
CA ASN A 93 -20.27 38.85 21.52
C ASN A 93 -19.50 37.56 21.25
N SER A 94 -19.63 36.66 22.21
CA SER A 94 -19.50 35.22 22.05
C SER A 94 -20.07 34.81 20.69
N VAL A 95 -19.23 34.25 19.80
CA VAL A 95 -19.37 33.00 19.01
C VAL A 95 -18.18 32.92 18.02
N SER A 96 -17.69 31.70 17.77
CA SER A 96 -16.91 31.23 16.61
C SER A 96 -15.37 31.17 16.66
N GLY A 97 -14.88 29.94 16.54
CA GLY A 97 -13.52 29.60 16.09
C GLY A 97 -13.42 29.52 14.57
N VAL A 98 -13.01 30.64 13.98
CA VAL A 98 -12.15 30.90 12.80
C VAL A 98 -11.96 29.83 11.70
N GLN A 99 -12.37 30.23 10.49
CA GLN A 99 -12.03 29.70 9.16
C GLN A 99 -10.68 30.25 8.63
N THR A 100 -10.07 29.56 7.65
CA THR A 100 -9.18 30.20 6.65
C THR A 100 -9.41 29.63 5.25
N ASN A 101 -9.48 30.53 4.27
CA ASN A 101 -10.03 30.43 2.91
C ASN A 101 -9.24 29.58 1.88
N GLN A 102 -9.97 28.96 0.94
CA GLN A 102 -9.55 28.84 -0.47
C GLN A 102 -10.72 29.12 -1.42
N VAL A 103 -10.35 29.68 -2.57
CA VAL A 103 -11.16 30.39 -3.56
C VAL A 103 -11.95 29.44 -4.45
N GLY A 104 -13.25 29.68 -4.57
CA GLY A 104 -14.17 29.01 -5.50
C GLY A 104 -15.59 29.23 -4.99
N ALA A 105 -16.42 29.92 -5.77
CA ALA A 105 -17.75 30.35 -5.36
C ALA A 105 -18.65 29.16 -5.03
N GLU A 106 -18.82 28.78 -3.76
CA GLU A 106 -19.76 27.73 -3.36
C GLU A 106 -20.09 27.84 -1.87
N THR A 107 -21.39 27.91 -1.59
CA THR A 107 -22.09 27.83 -0.30
C THR A 107 -21.31 27.05 0.76
N GLU A 108 -21.16 27.55 2.00
CA GLU A 108 -20.57 26.80 3.12
C GLU A 108 -21.09 25.35 3.15
N ILE A 109 -20.31 24.41 2.60
CA ILE A 109 -20.76 23.03 2.48
C ILE A 109 -20.56 22.37 3.84
N GLN A 110 -21.58 22.44 4.69
CA GLN A 110 -21.62 21.66 5.92
C GLN A 110 -21.51 20.16 5.57
N LEU A 111 -20.37 19.55 5.90
CA LEU A 111 -20.10 18.12 5.67
C LEU A 111 -20.94 17.25 6.62
N THR A 112 -22.24 17.18 6.36
CA THR A 112 -23.26 16.51 7.18
C THR A 112 -23.51 15.06 6.77
N HIS A 113 -23.03 14.67 5.58
CA HIS A 113 -23.24 13.36 4.99
C HIS A 113 -21.99 12.49 5.14
N TRP A 114 -22.15 11.17 5.13
CA TRP A 114 -21.07 10.17 5.14
C TRP A 114 -20.93 9.54 3.77
N PHE A 115 -19.72 9.58 3.22
CA PHE A 115 -19.36 8.95 1.96
C PHE A 115 -18.58 7.66 2.20
N THR A 116 -19.13 6.55 1.74
CA THR A 116 -18.49 5.23 1.83
C THR A 116 -17.55 5.02 0.64
N THR A 117 -16.24 4.96 0.90
CA THR A 117 -15.20 4.92 -0.16
C THR A 117 -15.29 3.67 -1.03
N SER A 118 -15.66 2.52 -0.45
CA SER A 118 -15.74 1.24 -1.17
C SER A 118 -16.92 1.15 -2.14
N SER A 119 -18.02 1.87 -1.89
CA SER A 119 -19.24 1.79 -2.71
C SER A 119 -19.58 3.08 -3.45
N GLY A 120 -18.86 4.18 -3.17
CA GLY A 120 -19.11 5.49 -3.77
C GLY A 120 -20.46 6.11 -3.38
N LYS A 121 -21.05 5.68 -2.25
CA LYS A 121 -22.40 6.07 -1.82
C LYS A 121 -22.37 7.09 -0.68
N ARG A 122 -23.30 8.05 -0.77
CA ARG A 122 -23.58 9.08 0.23
C ARG A 122 -24.74 8.68 1.14
N HIS A 123 -24.55 8.90 2.44
CA HIS A 123 -25.48 8.55 3.51
C HIS A 123 -25.70 9.74 4.45
N ASN A 124 -26.93 9.98 4.90
CA ASN A 124 -27.23 11.01 5.90
C ASN A 124 -27.20 10.38 7.30
N SER A 125 -27.22 11.23 8.32
CA SER A 125 -27.16 10.83 9.73
C SER A 125 -28.27 9.86 10.17
N ARG A 126 -29.36 9.75 9.40
CA ARG A 126 -30.47 8.82 9.67
C ARG A 126 -30.30 7.47 8.98
N CYS A 127 -29.29 7.31 8.12
CA CYS A 127 -29.02 6.08 7.40
C CYS A 127 -28.32 5.06 8.31
N ARG A 128 -28.73 3.79 8.24
CA ARG A 128 -28.06 2.68 8.93
C ARG A 128 -26.57 2.55 8.60
N TYR A 129 -26.15 3.01 7.41
CA TYR A 129 -24.77 2.91 6.93
C TYR A 129 -23.93 4.18 7.19
N PHE A 130 -24.45 5.14 7.95
CA PHE A 130 -23.74 6.36 8.30
C PHE A 130 -22.63 6.07 9.32
N LYS A 131 -21.37 6.35 8.98
CA LYS A 131 -20.19 6.14 9.84
C LYS A 131 -19.97 4.68 10.29
N THR A 132 -20.61 3.71 9.65
CA THR A 132 -20.43 2.28 9.98
C THR A 132 -19.41 1.59 9.08
N THR A 133 -19.15 2.15 7.90
CA THR A 133 -18.24 1.63 6.88
C THR A 133 -17.12 2.62 6.60
N GLU A 134 -15.96 2.12 6.18
CA GLU A 134 -14.81 2.93 5.79
C GLU A 134 -15.20 4.07 4.83
N GLY A 135 -14.86 5.30 5.19
CA GLY A 135 -15.41 6.47 4.56
C GLY A 135 -14.95 7.79 5.16
N ARG A 136 -15.56 8.87 4.70
CA ARG A 136 -15.33 10.24 5.17
C ARG A 136 -16.61 11.04 5.24
N LEU A 137 -16.61 12.13 6.00
CA LEU A 137 -17.66 13.14 5.88
C LEU A 137 -17.59 13.83 4.52
N CYS A 138 -18.74 14.10 3.92
CA CYS A 138 -18.89 14.58 2.56
C CYS A 138 -19.99 15.65 2.45
N GLY A 139 -19.93 16.41 1.36
CA GLY A 139 -20.96 17.40 1.01
C GLY A 139 -22.25 16.75 0.47
N PRO A 140 -23.33 17.54 0.32
CA PRO A 140 -24.59 17.10 -0.27
C PRO A 140 -24.47 16.80 -1.77
N GLU A 141 -23.45 17.31 -2.45
CA GLU A 141 -23.20 17.08 -3.88
C GLU A 141 -22.18 15.97 -4.16
N GLU A 142 -21.61 15.35 -3.11
CA GLU A 142 -20.52 14.41 -3.28
C GLU A 142 -21.02 12.97 -3.44
N GLY A 143 -20.60 12.30 -4.52
CA GLY A 143 -20.88 10.87 -4.75
C GLY A 143 -22.33 10.55 -5.12
N LYS A 144 -22.66 9.25 -5.15
CA LYS A 144 -24.01 8.77 -5.49
C LYS A 144 -24.90 8.72 -4.24
N ALA A 145 -26.07 9.35 -4.27
CA ALA A 145 -27.06 9.26 -3.21
C ALA A 145 -27.45 7.80 -2.90
N CYS A 146 -27.50 7.44 -1.62
CA CYS A 146 -27.98 6.12 -1.22
C CYS A 146 -29.48 5.99 -1.51
N LYS A 147 -29.88 4.89 -2.15
CA LYS A 147 -31.29 4.62 -2.49
C LYS A 147 -32.22 4.49 -1.28
N LEU A 148 -31.68 4.20 -0.09
CA LEU A 148 -32.46 4.01 1.14
C LEU A 148 -32.71 5.31 1.89
N CYS A 149 -31.74 6.22 1.91
CA CYS A 149 -31.82 7.46 2.69
C CYS A 149 -31.83 8.74 1.84
N GLY A 150 -31.59 8.65 0.53
CA GLY A 150 -31.64 9.78 -0.40
C GLY A 150 -30.33 10.55 -0.55
N GLY A 151 -29.25 10.13 0.11
CA GLY A 151 -28.13 11.03 0.36
C GLY A 151 -28.32 11.57 1.74
#